data_AF-A0A2N3HVC0-F1
#
_entry.id   AF-A0A2N3HVC0-F1
#
_cell.length_a   1.000
_cell.length_b   1.000
_cell.length_c   1.000
_cell.angle_alpha   90.00
_cell.angle_beta   90.00
_cell.angle_gamma   90.00
#
_symmetry.space_group_name_H-M   'P 1'
#
loop_
_entity.id
_entity.type
_entity.pdbx_description
1 polymer ?
#
loop_
_entity_poly.entity_id
_entity_poly.type
_entity_poly.pdbx_seq_one_letter_code
_entity_poly.pdbx_strand_id
1 'polypeptide(L)'
;MKNRIKLVAVIPAVWVCLFDVIITLVYQPAEYWSGDLSLANEANPIGAFVMKYHTSGLFILSALWLGLIVLLGYYLPKKWASIFLLFVFIAHCFGGASWVNIHFGFWAVMLFFLFNSILYHRIDTLVKCNEK
;
A
#
# COMPACT_ATOMS: atom_id res chain seq x y z
N MET A 1 -16.75 3.37 -23.24
CA MET A 1 -16.18 3.94 -21.98
C MET A 1 -17.03 3.66 -20.72
N LYS A 2 -17.97 2.69 -20.70
CA LYS A 2 -18.84 2.39 -19.55
C LYS A 2 -18.27 1.37 -18.52
N ASN A 3 -17.05 0.87 -18.71
CA ASN A 3 -16.52 -0.30 -17.96
C ASN A 3 -15.28 -0.02 -17.09
N ARG A 4 -14.88 1.24 -16.89
CA ARG A 4 -13.74 1.61 -16.05
C ARG A 4 -14.23 2.09 -14.68
N ILE A 5 -13.47 1.79 -13.63
CA ILE A 5 -13.74 2.36 -12.30
C ILE A 5 -13.36 3.85 -12.29
N LYS A 6 -13.99 4.59 -11.39
CA LYS A 6 -13.64 5.99 -11.15
C LYS A 6 -12.27 6.07 -10.47
N LEU A 7 -11.45 7.07 -10.80
CA LEU A 7 -10.15 7.28 -10.16
C LEU A 7 -10.25 7.37 -8.62
N VAL A 8 -11.36 7.91 -8.11
CA VAL A 8 -11.67 7.96 -6.67
C VAL A 8 -11.64 6.57 -6.02
N ALA A 9 -12.00 5.51 -6.74
CA ALA A 9 -11.97 4.13 -6.23
C ALA A 9 -10.56 3.61 -5.92
N VAL A 10 -9.52 4.24 -6.49
CA VAL A 10 -8.11 3.86 -6.29
C VAL A 10 -7.57 4.36 -4.95
N ILE A 11 -8.21 5.39 -4.36
CA ILE A 11 -7.73 6.10 -3.17
C ILE A 11 -7.39 5.16 -2.00
N PRO A 12 -8.26 4.21 -1.59
CA PRO A 12 -7.96 3.37 -0.42
C PRO A 12 -6.69 2.53 -0.62
N ALA A 13 -6.51 1.94 -1.81
CA ALA A 13 -5.37 1.10 -2.13
C ALA A 13 -4.05 1.91 -2.18
N VAL A 14 -4.09 3.09 -2.83
CA VAL A 14 -2.93 3.99 -2.87
C VAL A 14 -2.59 4.51 -1.48
N TRP A 15 -3.59 4.86 -0.67
CA TRP A 15 -3.38 5.34 0.69
C TRP A 15 -2.65 4.30 1.56
N VAL A 16 -3.13 3.07 1.61
CA VAL A 16 -2.49 2.05 2.47
C VAL A 16 -1.10 1.67 1.96
N CYS A 17 -0.90 1.66 0.63
CA CYS A 17 0.42 1.45 0.04
C CYS A 17 1.38 2.59 0.40
N LEU A 18 0.93 3.85 0.34
CA LEU A 18 1.73 5.00 0.76
C LEU A 18 2.07 4.94 2.24
N PHE A 19 1.08 4.62 3.09
CA PHE A 19 1.31 4.47 4.52
C PHE A 19 2.34 3.38 4.81
N ASP A 20 2.21 2.21 4.18
CA ASP A 20 3.13 1.07 4.31
C ASP A 20 4.57 1.44 3.89
N VAL A 21 4.71 2.19 2.79
CA VAL A 21 6.02 2.69 2.35
C VAL A 21 6.59 3.70 3.34
N ILE A 22 5.78 4.65 3.83
CA ILE A 22 6.22 5.67 4.79
C ILE A 22 6.65 5.03 6.11
N ILE A 23 5.86 4.10 6.64
CA ILE A 23 6.19 3.45 7.90
C ILE A 23 7.44 2.56 7.77
N THR A 24 7.61 1.90 6.62
CA THR A 24 8.86 1.20 6.28
C THR A 24 10.05 2.16 6.24
N LEU A 25 9.92 3.32 5.59
CA LEU A 25 10.98 4.33 5.53
C LEU A 25 11.40 4.82 6.92
N VAL A 26 10.42 5.08 7.79
CA VAL A 26 10.64 5.61 9.15
C VAL A 26 11.31 4.58 10.06
N TYR A 27 10.93 3.30 9.94
CA TYR A 27 11.38 2.26 10.86
C TYR A 27 12.44 1.30 10.30
N GLN A 28 12.91 1.52 9.07
CA GLN A 28 14.16 0.89 8.64
C GLN A 28 15.31 1.28 9.60
N PRO A 29 16.22 0.35 9.95
CA PRO A 29 17.37 0.65 10.82
C PRO A 29 18.20 1.82 10.29
N ALA A 30 18.75 2.63 11.19
CA ALA A 30 19.60 3.76 10.80
C ALA A 30 20.86 3.29 10.05
N GLU A 31 21.35 2.12 10.41
CA GLU A 31 22.50 1.45 9.81
C GLU A 31 22.25 1.09 8.34
N TYR A 32 21.01 0.71 7.99
CA TYR A 32 20.61 0.48 6.61
C TYR A 32 20.80 1.74 5.77
N TRP A 33 20.36 2.89 6.28
CA TRP A 33 20.54 4.18 5.62
C TRP A 33 22.00 4.62 5.51
N SER A 34 22.85 4.16 6.43
CA SER A 34 24.30 4.41 6.39
C SER A 34 25.07 3.50 5.42
N GLY A 35 24.39 2.54 4.79
CA GLY A 35 24.97 1.67 3.75
C GLY A 35 25.09 0.19 4.12
N ASP A 36 24.70 -0.23 5.34
CA ASP A 36 24.62 -1.66 5.67
C ASP A 36 23.33 -2.27 5.09
N LEU A 37 23.39 -2.62 3.81
CA LEU A 37 22.26 -3.16 3.07
C LEU A 37 21.83 -4.56 3.55
N SER A 38 22.64 -5.24 4.38
CA SER A 38 22.27 -6.54 4.95
C SER A 38 21.11 -6.44 5.94
N LEU A 39 20.93 -5.24 6.52
CA LEU A 39 19.89 -4.91 7.50
C LEU A 39 18.57 -4.44 6.87
N ALA A 40 18.43 -4.55 5.54
CA ALA A 40 17.17 -4.28 4.86
C ALA A 40 16.03 -5.15 5.45
N ASN A 41 15.10 -4.51 6.16
CA ASN A 41 13.97 -5.18 6.79
C ASN A 41 12.69 -5.01 5.97
N GLU A 42 12.38 -5.97 5.11
CA GLU A 42 11.20 -5.91 4.24
C GLU A 42 10.60 -7.31 4.13
N ALA A 43 9.29 -7.42 4.37
CA ALA A 43 8.57 -8.69 4.34
C ALA A 43 8.36 -9.18 2.90
N ASN A 44 8.24 -8.27 1.93
CA ASN A 44 8.14 -8.60 0.51
C ASN A 44 9.49 -9.07 -0.04
N PRO A 45 9.63 -10.33 -0.52
CA PRO A 45 10.88 -10.83 -1.05
C PRO A 45 11.46 -10.01 -2.21
N ILE A 46 10.60 -9.42 -3.05
CA ILE A 46 11.03 -8.55 -4.16
C ILE A 46 11.60 -7.24 -3.60
N GLY A 47 10.91 -6.63 -2.63
CA GLY A 47 11.41 -5.42 -1.97
C GLY A 47 12.73 -5.68 -1.25
N ALA A 48 12.79 -6.73 -0.43
CA ALA A 48 13.99 -7.14 0.29
C ALA A 48 15.17 -7.40 -0.65
N PHE A 49 14.93 -8.03 -1.81
CA PHE A 49 15.96 -8.24 -2.81
C PHE A 49 16.51 -6.90 -3.32
N VAL A 50 15.66 -6.00 -3.81
CA VAL A 50 16.12 -4.72 -4.40
C VAL A 50 16.80 -3.84 -3.34
N MET A 51 16.28 -3.83 -2.11
CA MET A 51 16.84 -3.06 -0.99
C MET A 51 18.24 -3.54 -0.57
N LYS A 52 18.57 -4.82 -0.79
CA LYS A 52 19.92 -5.37 -0.55
C LYS A 52 20.96 -4.94 -1.58
N TYR A 53 20.55 -4.42 -2.74
CA TYR A 53 21.48 -3.88 -3.74
C TYR A 53 21.74 -2.39 -3.57
N HIS A 54 20.70 -1.61 -3.23
CA HIS A 54 20.85 -0.17 -3.07
C HIS A 54 19.71 0.43 -2.24
N THR A 55 19.99 1.47 -1.45
CA THR A 55 18.99 2.18 -0.62
C THR A 55 17.90 2.84 -1.45
N SER A 56 18.23 3.33 -2.65
CA SER A 56 17.24 3.87 -3.61
C SER A 56 16.23 2.82 -4.10
N GLY A 57 16.54 1.53 -3.92
CA GLY A 57 15.73 0.41 -4.35
C GLY A 57 14.31 0.46 -3.82
N LEU A 58 14.15 0.82 -2.54
CA LEU A 58 12.85 1.01 -1.90
C LEU A 58 12.04 2.08 -2.64
N PHE A 59 12.61 3.28 -2.85
CA PHE A 59 11.90 4.39 -3.49
C PHE A 59 11.50 4.09 -4.93
N ILE A 60 12.42 3.48 -5.71
CA ILE A 60 12.16 3.15 -7.11
C ILE A 60 11.04 2.11 -7.20
N LEU A 61 11.14 1.03 -6.43
CA LEU A 61 10.12 -0.03 -6.46
C LEU A 61 8.76 0.48 -5.98
N SER A 62 8.73 1.28 -4.91
CA SER A 62 7.50 1.90 -4.41
C SER A 62 6.86 2.84 -5.43
N ALA A 63 7.65 3.68 -6.11
CA ALA A 63 7.15 4.58 -7.14
C ALA A 63 6.57 3.81 -8.34
N LEU A 64 7.26 2.78 -8.82
CA LEU A 64 6.79 1.91 -9.89
C LEU A 64 5.49 1.19 -9.49
N TRP A 65 5.42 0.69 -8.26
CA TRP A 65 4.25 -0.02 -7.77
C TRP A 65 3.04 0.90 -7.60
N LEU A 66 3.21 2.09 -7.04
CA LEU A 66 2.14 3.10 -6.96
C LEU A 66 1.62 3.50 -8.33
N GLY A 67 2.53 3.72 -9.29
CA GLY A 67 2.16 3.97 -10.69
C GLY A 67 1.35 2.82 -11.27
N LEU A 68 1.79 1.57 -11.03
CA LEU A 68 1.09 0.38 -11.49
C LEU A 68 -0.31 0.23 -10.87
N ILE A 69 -0.46 0.53 -9.57
CA ILE A 69 -1.76 0.50 -8.89
C ILE A 69 -2.76 1.44 -9.57
N VAL A 70 -2.33 2.67 -9.87
CA VAL A 70 -3.16 3.67 -10.53
C VAL A 70 -3.49 3.25 -11.97
N LEU A 71 -2.48 2.78 -12.72
CA LEU A 71 -2.65 2.33 -14.10
C LEU A 71 -3.61 1.14 -14.17
N LEU A 72 -3.37 0.07 -13.42
CA LEU A 72 -4.22 -1.11 -13.43
C LEU A 72 -5.61 -0.81 -12.86
N GLY A 73 -5.71 -0.02 -11.80
CA GLY A 73 -6.99 0.46 -11.29
C GLY A 73 -7.80 1.16 -12.39
N TYR A 74 -7.18 2.07 -13.14
CA TYR A 74 -7.92 2.84 -14.15
C TYR A 74 -8.21 2.07 -15.45
N TYR A 75 -7.27 1.27 -15.94
CA TYR A 75 -7.36 0.64 -17.26
C TYR A 75 -8.02 -0.74 -17.26
N LEU A 76 -8.04 -1.47 -16.14
CA LEU A 76 -8.69 -2.78 -16.07
C LEU A 76 -10.23 -2.66 -16.16
N PRO A 77 -10.91 -3.71 -16.66
CA PRO A 77 -12.36 -3.80 -16.56
C PRO A 77 -12.79 -3.76 -15.09
N LYS A 78 -13.91 -3.08 -14.81
CA LYS A 78 -14.42 -2.81 -13.46
C LYS A 78 -14.28 -3.97 -12.46
N LYS A 79 -14.73 -5.17 -12.83
CA LYS A 79 -14.65 -6.36 -11.97
C LYS A 79 -13.20 -6.67 -11.55
N TRP A 80 -12.27 -6.69 -12.50
CA TRP A 80 -10.87 -7.00 -12.25
C TRP A 80 -10.15 -5.87 -11.53
N ALA A 81 -10.46 -4.62 -11.87
CA ALA A 81 -9.94 -3.45 -11.17
C ALA A 81 -10.33 -3.47 -9.68
N SER A 82 -11.60 -3.75 -9.36
CA SER A 82 -12.06 -3.85 -7.97
C SER A 82 -11.37 -4.98 -7.20
N ILE A 83 -11.21 -6.17 -7.81
CA ILE A 83 -10.50 -7.29 -7.17
C ILE A 83 -9.03 -6.91 -6.91
N PHE A 84 -8.36 -6.35 -7.92
CA PHE A 84 -6.97 -5.94 -7.81
C PHE A 84 -6.76 -4.87 -6.73
N LEU A 85 -7.60 -3.83 -6.69
CA LEU A 85 -7.50 -2.78 -5.67
C LEU A 85 -7.79 -3.30 -4.26
N LEU A 86 -8.75 -4.20 -4.10
CA LEU A 86 -9.02 -4.84 -2.82
C LEU A 86 -7.83 -5.72 -2.38
N PHE A 87 -7.22 -6.46 -3.30
CA PHE A 87 -6.02 -7.23 -3.01
C PHE A 87 -4.87 -6.33 -2.53
N VAL A 88 -4.57 -5.26 -3.27
CA VAL A 88 -3.55 -4.26 -2.88
C VAL A 88 -3.86 -3.66 -1.51
N PHE A 89 -5.13 -3.32 -1.26
CA PHE A 89 -5.57 -2.77 0.00
C PHE A 89 -5.28 -3.72 1.17
N ILE A 90 -5.64 -4.99 1.04
CA ILE A 90 -5.42 -6.02 2.09
C ILE A 90 -3.91 -6.25 2.29
N ALA A 91 -3.14 -6.40 1.20
CA ALA A 91 -1.71 -6.69 1.27
C ALA A 91 -0.93 -5.58 1.99
N HIS A 92 -1.20 -4.32 1.67
CA HIS A 92 -0.51 -3.19 2.32
C HIS A 92 -1.09 -2.82 3.69
N CYS A 93 -2.35 -3.16 3.98
CA CYS A 93 -2.80 -3.14 5.36
C CYS A 93 -2.02 -4.14 6.21
N PHE A 94 -1.75 -5.34 5.69
CA PHE A 94 -0.93 -6.33 6.39
C PHE A 94 0.52 -5.85 6.57
N GLY A 95 1.15 -5.33 5.50
CA GLY A 95 2.49 -4.73 5.55
C GLY A 95 2.59 -3.61 6.59
N GLY A 96 1.72 -2.60 6.48
CA GLY A 96 1.71 -1.49 7.42
C GLY A 96 1.37 -1.93 8.85
N ALA A 97 0.43 -2.87 9.02
CA ALA A 97 0.07 -3.41 10.34
C ALA A 97 1.23 -4.16 11.00
N SER A 98 2.11 -4.81 10.24
CA SER A 98 3.27 -5.50 10.79
C SER A 98 4.21 -4.52 11.50
N TRP A 99 4.50 -3.38 10.86
CA TRP A 99 5.26 -2.29 11.46
C TRP A 99 4.52 -1.65 12.64
N VAL A 100 3.23 -1.34 12.47
CA VAL A 100 2.43 -0.76 13.56
C VAL A 100 2.43 -1.67 14.78
N ASN A 101 2.32 -2.99 14.59
CA ASN A 101 2.32 -3.96 15.67
C ASN A 101 3.65 -3.95 16.44
N ILE A 102 4.77 -3.97 15.71
CA ILE A 102 6.12 -4.02 16.31
C ILE A 102 6.41 -2.75 17.12
N HIS A 103 5.94 -1.58 16.67
CA HIS A 103 6.27 -0.29 17.29
C HIS A 103 5.22 0.25 18.27
N PHE A 104 3.94 -0.09 18.08
CA PHE A 104 2.82 0.49 18.83
C PHE A 104 1.86 -0.55 19.42
N GLY A 105 2.02 -1.83 19.11
CA GLY A 105 1.25 -2.93 19.69
C GLY A 105 -0.15 -3.13 19.11
N PHE A 106 -0.86 -4.12 19.66
CA PHE A 106 -2.11 -4.65 19.13
C PHE A 106 -3.22 -3.60 18.96
N TRP A 107 -3.45 -2.73 19.94
CA TRP A 107 -4.54 -1.76 19.88
C TRP A 107 -4.32 -0.70 18.79
N ALA A 108 -3.07 -0.32 18.52
CA ALA A 108 -2.75 0.57 17.40
C ALA A 108 -3.06 -0.11 16.05
N VAL A 109 -2.81 -1.41 15.93
CA VAL A 109 -3.19 -2.20 14.74
C VAL A 109 -4.71 -2.24 14.57
N MET A 110 -5.46 -2.42 15.65
CA MET A 110 -6.94 -2.40 15.60
C MET A 110 -7.47 -1.03 15.13
N LEU A 111 -6.90 0.07 15.64
CA LEU A 111 -7.24 1.42 15.20
C LEU A 111 -6.88 1.66 13.73
N PHE A 112 -5.71 1.17 13.30
CA PHE A 112 -5.27 1.24 11.90
C PHE A 112 -6.24 0.50 10.97
N PHE A 113 -6.64 -0.73 11.30
CA PHE A 113 -7.62 -1.47 10.52
C PHE A 113 -8.99 -0.79 10.52
N LEU A 114 -9.46 -0.27 11.67
CA LEU A 114 -10.72 0.45 11.75
C LEU A 114 -10.73 1.69 10.85
N PHE A 115 -9.68 2.51 10.93
CA PHE A 115 -9.52 3.70 10.10
C PHE A 115 -9.57 3.36 8.60
N ASN A 116 -8.78 2.37 8.17
CA ASN A 116 -8.74 1.98 6.77
C ASN A 116 -10.06 1.34 6.29
N SER A 117 -10.77 0.62 7.17
CA SER A 117 -12.09 0.05 6.87
C SER A 117 -13.14 1.14 6.67
N ILE A 118 -13.13 2.17 7.52
CA ILE A 118 -13.99 3.35 7.35
C ILE A 118 -13.67 4.05 6.04
N LEU A 119 -12.39 4.31 5.75
CA LEU A 119 -11.97 4.95 4.50
C LEU A 119 -12.45 4.16 3.27
N TYR A 120 -12.18 2.85 3.24
CA TYR A 120 -12.60 1.97 2.16
C TYR A 120 -14.12 2.03 1.95
N HIS A 121 -14.91 1.87 3.02
CA HIS A 121 -16.36 1.90 2.96
C HIS A 121 -16.91 3.24 2.46
N ARG A 122 -16.33 4.36 2.91
CA ARG A 122 -16.74 5.71 2.47
C ARG A 122 -16.48 5.92 0.99
N ILE A 123 -15.31 5.53 0.50
CA ILE A 123 -14.98 5.62 -0.93
C ILE A 123 -15.87 4.71 -1.77
N ASP A 124 -16.06 3.45 -1.37
CA ASP A 124 -16.93 2.51 -2.09
C ASP A 124 -18.37 3.02 -2.21
N THR A 125 -18.89 3.62 -1.13
CA THR A 125 -20.22 4.24 -1.12
C THR A 125 -20.29 5.44 -2.08
N LEU A 126 -19.28 6.32 -2.07
CA LEU A 126 -19.20 7.47 -3.00
C LEU A 126 -19.15 7.01 -4.47
N VAL A 127 -18.39 5.95 -4.76
CA VAL A 127 -18.31 5.40 -6.11
C VAL A 127 -19.67 4.87 -6.56
N LYS A 128 -20.36 4.08 -5.71
CA LYS A 128 -21.69 3.52 -6.00
C LYS A 128 -22.78 4.59 -6.14
N CYS A 129 -22.78 5.63 -5.31
CA CYS A 129 -23.74 6.73 -5.42
C CYS A 129 -23.62 7.47 -6.76
N ASN A 130 -22.40 7.68 -7.24
CA ASN A 130 -22.16 8.37 -8.50
C ASN A 130 -22.39 7.49 -9.75
N GLU A 131 -22.77 6.21 -9.58
CA GLU A 131 -23.11 5.28 -10.66
C GLU A 131 -24.62 5.12 -10.88
N LYS A 132 -25.44 5.66 -9.97
CA LYS A 132 -26.89 5.76 -10.12
C LYS A 132 -27.24 7.01 -10.93
#